data_AF-M1YKL9-F1
#
_entry.id   AF-M1YKL9-F1
#
_cell.length_a   1.000
_cell.length_b   1.000
_cell.length_c   1.000
_cell.angle_alpha   90.00
_cell.angle_beta   90.00
_cell.angle_gamma   90.00
#
_symmetry.space_group_name_H-M   'P 1'
#
loop_
_entity.id
_entity.type
_entity.pdbx_description
1 polymer ?
#
loop_
_entity_poly.entity_id
_entity_poly.type
_entity_poly.pdbx_seq_one_letter_code
_entity_poly.pdbx_strand_id
1 'polypeptide(L)'
;MKTTNKHQEHSFTGNIGEPQSHRNESGAVLVVVLLMMVVLIGLIPAAINMTRNDYTRTANYQESKEAFYISEAGVQEAIRMTKTMSRDTILGTNSGLLEPGGTVVSFNGANYNEYNYGNGTYKIRVDDNTEPDGDTTTDTDKVLVVTAVGTSNSGVEKTIRANIYKYDLPPSTFPSALTMVGPLSAINISGNSFEVNGADQAGGNGLDLSGNPDASCPGKAAIATESSGPVTEVSNMNNCSTAATNTCIEVPGGNANKNDGNYVGVNSNTRDFETSQTTFSSADSTELHQMLTADGDNDGTPDLVTNYYTGNQHFSGGTYGTDANPQVTYVTGDLDLSGNLTGSGILIVDGNLKIAGTTNWNGVILVGACTTCSSTATDTTGVGSGNINGALVVGNGTQAQADIRGNFAINYSCEGINLANAVFNDNVSVVDWFETGA
;
A
#
# COMPACT_ATOMS: atom_id res chain seq x y z
N MET A 1 72.08 67.01 15.68
CA MET A 1 71.37 68.26 15.36
C MET A 1 70.52 68.60 16.58
N LYS A 2 70.91 69.43 17.53
CA LYS A 2 71.29 70.86 17.52
C LYS A 2 70.29 71.74 16.77
N THR A 3 69.45 72.43 17.56
CA THR A 3 68.88 73.81 17.48
C THR A 3 67.59 73.77 18.30
N THR A 4 67.51 74.17 19.58
CA THR A 4 67.68 75.52 20.17
C THR A 4 66.95 76.61 19.39
N ASN A 5 65.83 77.12 19.92
CA ASN A 5 65.69 78.56 20.07
C ASN A 5 64.71 78.98 21.16
N LYS A 6 65.17 79.98 21.94
CA LYS A 6 64.55 80.70 23.04
C LYS A 6 63.66 81.83 22.51
N HIS A 7 62.62 82.17 23.28
CA HIS A 7 62.07 83.50 23.61
C HIS A 7 60.64 83.27 24.12
N GLN A 8 60.07 83.94 25.12
CA GLN A 8 60.41 85.13 25.90
C GLN A 8 59.49 85.08 27.15
N GLU A 9 59.96 85.57 28.29
CA GLU A 9 59.11 85.85 29.45
C GLU A 9 58.13 86.99 29.12
N HIS A 10 56.88 86.88 29.57
CA HIS A 10 56.13 88.03 30.09
C HIS A 10 55.11 87.55 31.14
N SER A 11 55.37 87.98 32.37
CA SER A 11 54.46 87.94 33.52
C SER A 11 53.17 88.70 33.19
N PHE A 12 52.02 88.07 33.43
CA PHE A 12 50.76 88.77 33.64
C PHE A 12 49.98 88.11 34.78
N THR A 13 49.73 88.94 35.78
CA THR A 13 49.00 88.69 37.01
C THR A 13 47.52 88.44 36.78
N GLY A 14 46.95 87.55 37.61
CA GLY A 14 45.57 87.67 38.08
C GLY A 14 44.50 87.01 37.22
N ASN A 15 44.11 85.79 37.57
CA ASN A 15 42.75 85.57 38.05
C ASN A 15 42.70 84.27 38.86
N ILE A 16 42.44 84.40 40.15
CA ILE A 16 42.06 83.31 41.05
C ILE A 16 40.65 82.92 40.63
N GLY A 17 40.57 82.00 39.68
CA GLY A 17 39.33 81.31 39.34
C GLY A 17 38.84 80.59 40.58
N GLU A 18 37.61 80.91 40.97
CA GLU A 18 36.87 80.41 42.11
C GLU A 18 37.08 78.89 42.34
N PRO A 19 37.15 78.42 43.60
CA PRO A 19 36.91 77.02 43.89
C PRO A 19 35.48 76.70 43.45
N GLN A 20 35.36 75.94 42.35
CA GLN A 20 34.10 75.30 41.97
C GLN A 20 33.67 74.43 43.15
N SER A 21 32.75 74.97 43.93
CA SER A 21 32.05 74.30 45.01
C SER A 21 31.32 73.09 44.40
N HIS A 22 31.91 71.91 44.53
CA HIS A 22 31.19 70.63 44.41
C HIS A 22 30.10 70.58 45.48
N ARG A 23 28.97 71.24 45.19
CA ARG A 23 27.75 71.21 45.96
C ARG A 23 26.93 70.01 45.47
N ASN A 24 26.82 68.99 46.32
CA ASN A 24 25.69 68.06 46.38
C ASN A 24 25.46 67.04 45.24
N GLU A 25 26.48 66.50 44.58
CA GLU A 25 26.26 65.33 43.68
C GLU A 25 26.07 64.00 44.44
N SER A 26 26.53 63.91 45.69
CA SER A 26 26.41 62.69 46.52
C SER A 26 24.95 62.34 46.89
N GLY A 27 24.03 63.31 46.85
CA GLY A 27 22.60 63.07 47.09
C GLY A 27 21.86 62.51 45.86
N ALA A 28 22.24 62.95 44.66
CA ALA A 28 21.64 62.47 43.42
C ALA A 28 22.05 61.02 43.12
N VAL A 29 23.30 60.66 43.40
CA VAL A 29 23.82 59.29 43.26
C VAL A 29 23.02 58.30 44.11
N LEU A 30 22.70 58.66 45.36
CA LEU A 30 21.91 57.80 46.24
C LEU A 30 20.49 57.56 45.68
N VAL A 31 19.85 58.59 45.15
CA VAL A 31 18.50 58.50 44.57
C VAL A 31 18.51 57.65 43.30
N VAL A 32 19.52 57.78 42.44
CA VAL A 32 19.66 56.95 41.23
C VAL A 32 19.93 55.49 41.58
N VAL A 33 20.79 55.23 42.58
CA VAL A 33 21.08 53.87 43.06
C VAL A 33 19.83 53.22 43.67
N LEU A 34 19.05 53.98 44.45
CA LEU A 34 17.76 53.50 44.99
C LEU A 34 16.74 53.20 43.89
N LEU A 35 16.62 54.08 42.89
CA LEU A 35 15.74 53.85 41.73
C LEU A 35 16.17 52.61 40.95
N MET A 36 17.46 52.43 40.69
CA MET A 36 17.99 51.22 40.03
C MET A 36 17.75 49.96 40.86
N MET A 37 17.91 50.04 42.19
CA MET A 37 17.60 48.92 43.09
C MET A 37 16.12 48.56 43.05
N VAL A 38 15.21 49.54 43.07
CA VAL A 38 13.76 49.29 42.99
C VAL A 38 13.38 48.61 41.67
N VAL A 39 13.98 49.06 40.55
CA VAL A 39 13.77 48.42 39.24
C VAL A 39 14.31 46.99 39.23
N LEU A 40 15.52 46.76 39.74
CA LEU A 40 16.11 45.42 39.84
C LEU A 40 15.30 44.47 40.73
N ILE A 41 14.80 44.96 41.86
CA ILE A 41 13.93 44.20 42.77
C ILE A 41 12.62 43.82 42.07
N GLY A 42 12.08 44.68 41.19
CA GLY A 42 10.90 44.37 40.38
C GLY A 42 11.15 43.33 39.29
N LEU A 43 12.36 43.26 38.72
CA LEU A 43 12.72 42.33 37.64
C LEU A 43 13.00 40.91 38.15
N ILE A 44 13.51 40.75 39.37
CA ILE A 44 13.86 39.43 39.95
C ILE A 44 12.66 38.47 40.00
N PRO A 45 11.47 38.85 40.53
CA PRO A 45 10.29 37.99 40.54
C PRO A 45 9.80 37.60 39.14
N ALA A 46 9.88 38.53 38.17
CA ALA A 46 9.49 38.26 36.79
C ALA A 46 10.40 37.20 36.15
N ALA A 47 11.71 37.31 36.37
CA ALA A 47 12.68 36.32 35.88
C ALA A 47 12.49 34.94 36.53
N ILE A 48 12.17 34.87 37.82
CA ILE A 48 11.88 33.61 38.52
C ILE A 48 10.61 32.95 37.97
N ASN A 49 9.55 33.73 37.73
CA ASN A 49 8.31 33.22 37.14
C ASN A 49 8.52 32.74 35.69
N MET A 50 9.30 33.48 34.89
CA MET A 50 9.67 33.07 33.54
C MET A 50 10.45 31.74 33.57
N THR A 51 11.44 31.61 34.46
CA THR A 51 12.25 30.38 34.61
C THR A 51 11.40 29.19 35.06
N ARG A 52 10.46 29.39 35.98
CA ARG A 52 9.53 28.33 36.42
C ARG A 52 8.63 27.88 35.29
N ASN A 53 8.09 28.82 34.51
CA ASN A 53 7.26 28.51 33.35
C ASN A 53 8.06 27.80 32.25
N ASP A 54 9.30 28.20 32.00
CA ASP A 54 10.15 27.54 31.00
C ASP A 54 10.52 26.12 31.44
N TYR A 55 10.76 25.90 32.74
CA TYR A 55 11.00 24.58 33.29
C TYR A 55 9.79 23.66 33.14
N THR A 56 8.59 24.12 33.53
CA THR A 56 7.36 23.31 33.40
C THR A 56 7.02 23.04 31.94
N ARG A 57 7.19 24.01 31.05
CA ARG A 57 7.00 23.81 29.60
C ARG A 57 7.97 22.78 29.03
N THR A 58 9.23 22.82 29.47
CA THR A 58 10.24 21.86 29.00
C THR A 58 9.96 20.46 29.52
N ALA A 59 9.58 20.32 30.79
CA ALA A 59 9.19 19.04 31.38
C ALA A 59 7.96 18.45 30.65
N ASN A 60 6.89 19.24 30.49
CA ASN A 60 5.70 18.82 29.76
C ASN A 60 6.01 18.44 28.31
N TYR A 61 6.93 19.15 27.65
CA TYR A 61 7.35 18.84 26.29
C TYR A 61 8.12 17.51 26.20
N GLN A 62 8.97 17.21 27.18
CA GLN A 62 9.68 15.92 27.24
C GLN A 62 8.72 14.76 27.50
N GLU A 63 7.81 14.90 28.46
CA GLU A 63 6.80 13.87 28.77
C GLU A 63 5.85 13.64 27.59
N SER A 64 5.44 14.72 26.91
CA SER A 64 4.64 14.68 25.69
C SER A 64 5.33 13.91 24.57
N LYS A 65 6.64 14.11 24.38
CA LYS A 65 7.44 13.36 23.40
C LYS A 65 7.60 11.90 23.78
N GLU A 66 7.81 11.60 25.06
CA GLU A 66 7.91 10.23 25.54
C GLU A 66 6.62 9.45 25.27
N ALA A 67 5.47 10.03 25.61
CA ALA A 67 4.16 9.46 25.31
C ALA A 67 3.92 9.25 23.80
N PHE A 68 4.43 10.15 22.96
CA PHE A 68 4.34 10.01 21.49
C PHE A 68 5.14 8.79 20.99
N TYR A 69 6.38 8.62 21.43
CA TYR A 69 7.20 7.47 21.03
C TYR A 69 6.63 6.14 21.57
N ILE A 70 6.04 6.16 22.75
CA ILE A 70 5.35 4.98 23.30
C ILE A 70 4.11 4.63 22.45
N SER A 71 3.34 5.64 22.01
CA SER A 71 2.21 5.44 21.09
C SER A 71 2.66 4.88 19.73
N GLU A 72 3.79 5.38 19.19
CA GLU A 72 4.38 4.88 17.94
C GLU A 72 4.78 3.40 18.06
N ALA A 73 5.34 2.99 19.20
CA ALA A 73 5.63 1.58 19.47
C ALA A 73 4.35 0.71 19.44
N GLY A 74 3.22 1.24 19.92
CA GLY A 74 1.92 0.59 19.79
C GLY A 74 1.48 0.42 18.33
N VAL A 75 1.68 1.43 17.48
CA VAL A 75 1.38 1.30 16.03
C VAL A 75 2.27 0.23 15.40
N GLN A 76 3.58 0.22 15.70
CA GLN A 76 4.50 -0.79 15.17
C GLN A 76 4.13 -2.21 15.59
N GLU A 77 3.68 -2.37 16.82
CA GLU A 77 3.20 -3.66 17.29
C GLU A 77 1.91 -4.09 16.58
N ALA A 78 0.98 -3.16 16.33
CA ALA A 78 -0.21 -3.43 15.51
C ALA A 78 0.18 -3.90 14.10
N ILE A 79 1.13 -3.23 13.45
CA ILE A 79 1.67 -3.62 12.14
C ILE A 79 2.23 -5.05 12.23
N ARG A 80 3.08 -5.35 13.22
CA ARG A 80 3.62 -6.70 13.40
C ARG A 80 2.50 -7.75 13.53
N MET A 81 1.48 -7.47 14.33
CA MET A 81 0.35 -8.37 14.53
C MET A 81 -0.43 -8.58 13.23
N THR A 82 -0.70 -7.50 12.48
CA THR A 82 -1.38 -7.59 11.17
C THR A 82 -0.60 -8.42 10.16
N LYS A 83 0.73 -8.50 10.24
CA LYS A 83 1.54 -9.41 9.39
C LYS A 83 1.38 -10.88 9.77
N THR A 84 1.03 -11.20 11.01
CA THR A 84 1.04 -12.57 11.54
C THR A 84 -0.34 -13.22 11.69
N MET A 85 -1.42 -12.44 11.65
CA MET A 85 -2.79 -12.91 11.89
C MET A 85 -3.70 -12.61 10.70
N SER A 86 -4.75 -13.41 10.49
CA SER A 86 -5.77 -13.10 9.47
C SER A 86 -6.62 -11.91 9.93
N ARG A 87 -7.11 -11.11 8.97
CA ARG A 87 -7.94 -9.93 9.24
C ARG A 87 -9.17 -10.26 10.09
N ASP A 88 -9.88 -11.33 9.75
CA ASP A 88 -11.09 -11.74 10.48
C ASP A 88 -10.76 -12.15 11.93
N THR A 89 -9.54 -12.63 12.19
CA THR A 89 -9.06 -12.91 13.56
C THR A 89 -8.74 -11.61 14.31
N ILE A 90 -8.27 -10.58 13.62
CA ILE A 90 -7.96 -9.26 14.17
C ILE A 90 -9.25 -8.51 14.55
N LEU A 91 -10.29 -8.59 13.70
CA LEU A 91 -11.57 -7.91 13.91
C LEU A 91 -12.56 -8.69 14.80
N GLY A 92 -12.54 -10.02 14.76
CA GLY A 92 -13.53 -10.90 15.39
C GLY A 92 -13.51 -10.98 16.92
N THR A 93 -12.49 -10.42 17.60
CA THR A 93 -12.38 -10.41 19.06
C THR A 93 -12.72 -9.03 19.65
N ASN A 94 -13.97 -8.56 19.55
CA ASN A 94 -14.42 -7.30 20.18
C ASN A 94 -13.34 -6.19 20.12
N SER A 95 -12.84 -5.88 18.92
CA SER A 95 -11.87 -4.80 18.62
C SER A 95 -10.53 -4.81 19.39
N GLY A 96 -10.24 -5.83 20.20
CA GLY A 96 -9.06 -5.91 21.06
C GLY A 96 -8.17 -7.08 20.67
N LEU A 97 -6.95 -6.78 20.21
CA LEU A 97 -5.90 -7.78 20.00
C LEU A 97 -5.37 -8.26 21.36
N LEU A 98 -5.70 -9.50 21.73
CA LEU A 98 -5.32 -10.11 22.99
C LEU A 98 -4.05 -10.97 22.83
N GLU A 99 -2.87 -10.43 23.13
CA GLU A 99 -1.71 -11.27 23.45
C GLU A 99 -1.67 -11.63 24.95
N PRO A 100 -1.21 -12.84 25.33
CA PRO A 100 -1.05 -13.19 26.73
C PRO A 100 0.07 -12.37 27.37
N GLY A 101 -0.25 -11.46 28.29
CA GLY A 101 0.77 -10.76 29.10
C GLY A 101 0.46 -9.32 29.52
N GLY A 102 -0.55 -8.67 28.94
CA GLY A 102 -0.96 -7.31 29.32
C GLY A 102 -1.94 -7.24 30.49
N THR A 103 -2.09 -6.05 31.07
CA THR A 103 -3.14 -5.77 32.08
C THR A 103 -4.41 -5.33 31.37
N VAL A 104 -5.57 -5.89 31.76
CA VAL A 104 -6.85 -5.52 31.14
C VAL A 104 -7.32 -4.15 31.65
N VAL A 105 -7.53 -3.20 30.73
CA VAL A 105 -8.01 -1.84 30.97
C VAL A 105 -9.19 -1.51 30.05
N SER A 106 -10.06 -0.57 30.46
CA SER A 106 -11.18 -0.15 29.62
C SER A 106 -10.81 1.02 28.71
N PHE A 107 -11.10 0.90 27.42
CA PHE A 107 -11.03 1.97 26.44
C PHE A 107 -12.42 2.17 25.82
N ASN A 108 -13.04 3.32 26.08
CA ASN A 108 -14.40 3.66 25.64
C ASN A 108 -15.46 2.56 25.90
N GLY A 109 -15.35 1.83 27.03
CA GLY A 109 -16.31 0.79 27.43
C GLY A 109 -15.99 -0.64 26.97
N ALA A 110 -14.95 -0.86 26.15
CA ALA A 110 -14.44 -2.18 25.80
C ALA A 110 -13.13 -2.51 26.55
N ASN A 111 -12.80 -3.80 26.70
CA ASN A 111 -11.64 -4.28 27.47
C ASN A 111 -10.43 -4.55 26.56
N TYR A 112 -9.27 -4.00 26.89
CA TYR A 112 -8.03 -4.07 26.11
C TYR A 112 -6.83 -4.39 26.98
N ASN A 113 -5.78 -4.97 26.40
CA ASN A 113 -4.51 -5.17 27.08
C ASN A 113 -3.64 -3.92 27.00
N GLU A 114 -3.10 -3.52 28.15
CA GLU A 114 -2.06 -2.51 28.29
C GLU A 114 -0.68 -3.20 28.40
N TYR A 115 0.28 -2.73 27.59
CA TYR A 115 1.63 -3.29 27.49
C TYR A 115 2.67 -2.27 27.94
N ASN A 116 3.72 -2.73 28.61
CA ASN A 116 4.81 -1.87 29.06
C ASN A 116 5.81 -1.60 27.92
N TYR A 117 6.25 -0.35 27.79
CA TYR A 117 7.31 0.05 26.87
C TYR A 117 8.13 1.21 27.44
N GLY A 118 9.43 0.98 27.63
CA GLY A 118 10.29 1.97 28.29
C GLY A 118 9.81 2.29 29.70
N ASN A 119 9.53 3.57 29.98
CA ASN A 119 8.99 4.02 31.26
C ASN A 119 7.47 4.21 31.26
N GLY A 120 6.76 3.78 30.21
CA GLY A 120 5.32 3.97 30.12
C GLY A 120 4.60 2.73 29.59
N THR A 121 3.36 2.93 29.17
CA THR A 121 2.50 1.86 28.65
C THR A 121 1.85 2.27 27.34
N TYR A 122 1.51 1.28 26.50
CA TYR A 122 0.66 1.50 25.34
C TYR A 122 -0.51 0.53 25.31
N LYS A 123 -1.60 0.95 24.68
CA LYS A 123 -2.77 0.13 24.36
C LYS A 123 -3.14 0.35 22.89
N ILE A 124 -3.56 -0.72 22.22
CA ILE A 124 -3.87 -0.74 20.79
C ILE A 124 -5.33 -1.18 20.62
N ARG A 125 -6.03 -0.49 19.73
CA ARG A 125 -7.33 -0.89 19.20
C ARG A 125 -7.20 -0.96 17.69
N VAL A 126 -7.72 -2.03 17.09
CA VAL A 126 -7.87 -2.13 15.64
C VAL A 126 -9.36 -2.15 15.37
N ASP A 127 -9.79 -1.16 14.62
CA ASP A 127 -11.17 -0.99 14.18
C ASP A 127 -11.24 -1.21 12.68
N ASP A 128 -12.39 -1.70 12.24
CA ASP A 128 -12.81 -1.55 10.86
C ASP A 128 -12.91 -0.05 10.54
N ASN A 129 -12.49 0.36 9.34
CA ASN A 129 -12.75 1.71 8.93
C ASN A 129 -14.28 1.87 8.78
N THR A 130 -14.79 3.08 8.97
CA THR A 130 -16.24 3.24 9.11
C THR A 130 -16.91 3.17 7.73
N GLU A 131 -17.43 2.01 7.35
CA GLU A 131 -18.29 1.87 6.17
C GLU A 131 -19.72 2.42 6.42
N PRO A 132 -20.45 2.87 5.39
CA PRO A 132 -21.82 3.38 5.51
C PRO A 132 -22.89 2.33 5.85
N ASP A 133 -22.52 1.06 6.06
CA ASP A 133 -23.45 -0.05 6.20
C ASP A 133 -23.72 -0.48 7.66
N GLY A 134 -22.86 -0.06 8.60
CA GLY A 134 -23.03 -0.27 10.03
C GLY A 134 -22.74 -1.69 10.52
N ASP A 135 -22.07 -2.53 9.73
CA ASP A 135 -21.43 -3.76 10.23
C ASP A 135 -20.05 -3.40 10.80
N THR A 136 -19.68 -4.00 11.93
CA THR A 136 -18.38 -3.80 12.59
C THR A 136 -17.49 -5.03 12.49
N THR A 137 -17.89 -6.01 11.68
CA THR A 137 -17.27 -7.34 11.60
C THR A 137 -16.95 -7.81 10.19
N THR A 138 -17.44 -7.11 9.17
CA THR A 138 -17.19 -7.41 7.76
C THR A 138 -16.60 -6.18 7.09
N ASP A 139 -15.28 -6.16 6.99
CA ASP A 139 -14.51 -5.10 6.35
C ASP A 139 -14.52 -5.33 4.82
N THR A 140 -15.21 -4.48 4.06
CA THR A 140 -15.37 -4.59 2.59
C THR A 140 -14.23 -3.90 1.86
N ASP A 141 -13.63 -2.84 2.42
CA ASP A 141 -12.54 -2.08 1.79
C ASP A 141 -11.12 -2.50 2.23
N LYS A 142 -11.03 -3.37 3.24
CA LYS A 142 -9.84 -4.03 3.79
C LYS A 142 -8.79 -3.08 4.33
N VAL A 143 -9.25 -1.94 4.84
CA VAL A 143 -8.45 -0.94 5.53
C VAL A 143 -8.71 -1.06 7.04
N LEU A 144 -7.67 -1.40 7.79
CA LEU A 144 -7.75 -1.46 9.24
C LEU A 144 -7.35 -0.12 9.85
N VAL A 145 -8.19 0.46 10.71
CA VAL A 145 -7.86 1.66 11.48
C VAL A 145 -7.25 1.24 12.82
N VAL A 146 -5.96 1.48 12.97
CA VAL A 146 -5.24 1.29 14.23
C VAL A 146 -5.27 2.56 15.05
N THR A 147 -5.75 2.47 16.28
CA THR A 147 -5.61 3.51 17.31
C THR A 147 -4.65 3.03 18.39
N ALA A 148 -3.50 3.68 18.53
CA ALA A 148 -2.54 3.40 19.58
C ALA A 148 -2.48 4.56 20.58
N VAL A 149 -2.67 4.28 21.86
CA VAL A 149 -2.54 5.27 22.94
C VAL A 149 -1.32 4.94 23.78
N GLY A 150 -0.36 5.86 23.82
CA GLY A 150 0.83 5.77 24.65
C GLY A 150 0.72 6.67 25.87
N THR A 151 1.00 6.13 27.05
CA THR A 151 0.92 6.79 28.34
C THR A 151 2.31 6.81 28.98
N SER A 152 2.85 8.00 29.23
CA SER A 152 4.12 8.15 29.97
C SER A 152 3.96 7.79 31.45
N ASN A 153 5.07 7.58 32.17
CA ASN A 153 5.06 7.34 33.63
C ASN A 153 4.34 8.45 34.42
N SER A 154 4.37 9.68 33.91
CA SER A 154 3.73 10.86 34.51
C SER A 154 2.23 10.95 34.21
N GLY A 155 1.69 10.03 33.39
CA GLY A 155 0.28 9.98 33.03
C GLY A 155 -0.12 10.82 31.81
N VAL A 156 0.84 11.44 31.11
CA VAL A 156 0.56 12.13 29.83
C VAL A 156 0.25 11.09 28.75
N GLU A 157 -0.88 11.26 28.05
CA GLU A 157 -1.31 10.38 26.95
C GLU A 157 -1.12 11.02 25.56
N LYS A 158 -0.74 10.20 24.57
CA LYS A 158 -0.76 10.53 23.14
C LYS A 158 -1.47 9.45 22.35
N THR A 159 -2.25 9.86 21.36
CA THR A 159 -3.00 8.95 20.50
C THR A 159 -2.55 9.13 19.05
N ILE A 160 -2.12 8.02 18.43
CA ILE A 160 -1.83 7.94 16.99
C ILE A 160 -2.90 7.06 16.35
N ARG A 161 -3.44 7.52 15.22
CA ARG A 161 -4.32 6.75 14.34
C ARG A 161 -3.63 6.50 12.99
N ALA A 162 -3.59 5.24 12.57
CA ALA A 162 -3.00 4.83 11.31
C ALA A 162 -3.92 3.86 10.57
N ASN A 163 -3.96 3.97 9.23
CA ASN A 163 -4.56 2.99 8.36
C ASN A 163 -3.51 1.93 8.00
N ILE A 164 -3.88 0.67 8.13
CA ILE A 164 -3.10 -0.48 7.69
C ILE A 164 -3.88 -1.15 6.57
N TYR A 165 -3.30 -1.16 5.37
CA TYR A 165 -3.84 -1.92 4.25
C TYR A 165 -3.38 -3.37 4.38
N LYS A 166 -4.30 -4.30 4.62
CA LYS A 166 -3.96 -5.72 4.68
C LYS A 166 -4.67 -6.46 3.57
N TYR A 167 -3.90 -6.79 2.53
CA TYR A 167 -4.38 -7.64 1.47
C TYR A 167 -3.49 -8.86 1.30
N ASP A 168 -4.13 -10.03 1.33
CA ASP A 168 -3.48 -11.31 1.11
C ASP A 168 -4.21 -12.00 -0.04
N LEU A 169 -3.52 -12.16 -1.17
CA LEU A 169 -3.93 -13.00 -2.30
C LEU A 169 -3.17 -14.32 -2.18
N PRO A 170 -3.50 -15.23 -1.25
CA PRO A 170 -2.83 -16.52 -1.22
C PRO A 170 -2.99 -17.17 -2.61
N PRO A 171 -2.03 -17.98 -3.08
CA PRO A 171 -2.14 -18.61 -4.40
C PRO A 171 -3.46 -19.35 -4.62
N SER A 172 -4.06 -19.90 -3.55
CA SER A 172 -5.39 -20.51 -3.57
C SER A 172 -6.52 -19.61 -4.08
N THR A 173 -6.37 -18.29 -4.03
CA THR A 173 -7.32 -17.30 -4.55
C THR A 173 -7.54 -17.47 -6.04
N PHE A 174 -6.51 -17.87 -6.79
CA PHE A 174 -6.62 -18.03 -8.24
C PHE A 174 -6.89 -19.50 -8.61
N PRO A 175 -8.01 -19.81 -9.28
CA PRO A 175 -8.38 -21.20 -9.61
C PRO A 175 -7.57 -21.78 -10.78
N SER A 176 -6.87 -20.95 -11.55
CA SER A 176 -6.17 -21.37 -12.78
C SER A 176 -5.07 -20.40 -13.21
N ALA A 177 -4.27 -20.79 -14.21
CA ALA A 177 -3.31 -19.90 -14.86
C ALA A 177 -4.02 -18.74 -15.58
N LEU A 178 -5.10 -19.03 -16.31
CA LEU A 178 -5.99 -18.05 -16.94
C LEU A 178 -7.41 -18.19 -16.39
N THR A 179 -7.81 -17.23 -15.56
CA THR A 179 -9.14 -17.18 -14.96
C THR A 179 -10.05 -16.25 -15.74
N MET A 180 -11.18 -16.76 -16.20
CA MET A 180 -12.21 -16.04 -16.94
C MET A 180 -13.37 -15.71 -16.00
N VAL A 181 -13.57 -14.42 -15.75
CA VAL A 181 -14.52 -13.89 -14.77
C VAL A 181 -15.68 -13.23 -15.50
N GLY A 182 -16.86 -13.85 -15.44
CA GLY A 182 -18.07 -13.41 -16.14
C GLY A 182 -19.03 -14.56 -16.45
N PRO A 183 -20.33 -14.27 -16.71
CA PRO A 183 -21.33 -15.31 -16.94
C PRO A 183 -21.13 -16.04 -18.28
N LEU A 184 -20.38 -15.44 -19.20
CA LEU A 184 -19.97 -16.00 -20.49
C LEU A 184 -18.46 -15.87 -20.66
N SER A 185 -17.86 -16.83 -21.39
CA SER A 185 -16.44 -16.79 -21.70
C SER A 185 -16.19 -17.16 -23.17
N ALA A 186 -15.34 -16.40 -23.86
CA ALA A 186 -14.92 -16.64 -25.23
C ALA A 186 -13.39 -16.66 -25.33
N ILE A 187 -12.82 -17.77 -25.79
CA ILE A 187 -11.38 -17.97 -25.85
C ILE A 187 -11.00 -18.26 -27.30
N ASN A 188 -10.38 -17.29 -27.96
CA ASN A 188 -9.82 -17.49 -29.29
C ASN A 188 -8.39 -17.95 -29.18
N ILE A 189 -8.04 -18.95 -29.97
CA ILE A 189 -6.76 -19.63 -29.89
C ILE A 189 -6.20 -19.74 -31.28
N SER A 190 -5.14 -19.00 -31.59
CA SER A 190 -4.52 -19.11 -32.90
C SER A 190 -2.99 -19.03 -32.87
N GLY A 191 -2.34 -20.13 -33.23
CA GLY A 191 -0.89 -20.25 -33.19
C GLY A 191 -0.47 -21.70 -33.12
N ASN A 192 0.83 -21.96 -33.24
CA ASN A 192 1.38 -23.32 -33.16
C ASN A 192 2.29 -23.53 -31.92
N SER A 193 2.47 -22.52 -31.05
CA SER A 193 3.51 -22.53 -30.01
C SER A 193 3.17 -21.75 -28.73
N PHE A 194 1.90 -21.47 -28.43
CA PHE A 194 1.53 -20.86 -27.15
C PHE A 194 1.37 -21.94 -26.05
N GLU A 195 1.37 -21.54 -24.78
CA GLU A 195 1.16 -22.42 -23.63
C GLU A 195 0.32 -21.72 -22.55
N VAL A 196 -0.61 -22.45 -21.94
CA VAL A 196 -1.30 -22.07 -20.70
C VAL A 196 -1.15 -23.26 -19.76
N ASN A 197 -0.26 -23.11 -18.79
CA ASN A 197 0.16 -24.17 -17.91
C ASN A 197 -0.36 -23.90 -16.50
N GLY A 198 -1.41 -24.60 -16.12
CA GLY A 198 -1.93 -24.63 -14.76
C GLY A 198 -1.09 -25.48 -13.81
N ALA A 199 -0.27 -26.40 -14.35
CA ALA A 199 0.67 -27.31 -13.71
C ALA A 199 0.63 -28.71 -14.36
N ASP A 200 1.45 -28.94 -15.38
CA ASP A 200 1.60 -30.26 -16.01
C ASP A 200 3.05 -30.73 -15.98
N GLN A 201 3.43 -31.57 -15.03
CA GLN A 201 4.43 -32.63 -15.26
C GLN A 201 4.39 -33.62 -14.10
N ALA A 202 3.72 -34.77 -14.25
CA ALA A 202 3.84 -36.00 -13.41
C ALA A 202 3.76 -35.88 -11.85
N GLY A 203 3.43 -34.71 -11.30
CA GLY A 203 3.37 -34.45 -9.86
C GLY A 203 2.33 -33.41 -9.43
N GLY A 204 1.62 -32.77 -10.38
CA GLY A 204 0.52 -31.83 -10.09
C GLY A 204 0.98 -30.54 -9.40
N ASN A 205 2.17 -30.05 -9.73
CA ASN A 205 2.80 -28.89 -9.10
C ASN A 205 2.80 -27.69 -10.06
N GLY A 206 2.47 -26.49 -9.57
CA GLY A 206 2.67 -25.21 -10.28
C GLY A 206 4.14 -24.93 -10.58
N LEU A 207 4.43 -23.79 -11.19
CA LEU A 207 5.77 -23.46 -11.68
C LEU A 207 6.47 -22.40 -10.81
N ASP A 208 7.79 -22.50 -10.68
CA ASP A 208 8.67 -21.44 -10.16
C ASP A 208 8.83 -20.31 -11.20
N LEU A 209 9.50 -19.21 -10.82
CA LEU A 209 9.74 -18.08 -11.76
C LEU A 209 10.64 -18.43 -12.96
N SER A 210 11.33 -19.57 -12.91
CA SER A 210 12.15 -20.09 -14.01
C SER A 210 11.38 -21.05 -14.92
N GLY A 211 10.10 -21.32 -14.64
CA GLY A 211 9.25 -22.23 -15.40
C GLY A 211 9.46 -23.71 -15.07
N ASN A 212 10.11 -24.05 -13.95
CA ASN A 212 10.25 -25.44 -13.50
C ASN A 212 9.15 -25.81 -12.49
N PRO A 213 8.77 -27.10 -12.37
CA PRO A 213 7.81 -27.54 -11.37
C PRO A 213 8.26 -27.23 -9.92
N ASP A 214 7.41 -26.55 -9.16
CA ASP A 214 7.58 -26.19 -7.76
C ASP A 214 6.68 -27.06 -6.86
N ALA A 215 7.29 -27.98 -6.12
CA ALA A 215 6.57 -28.89 -5.23
C ALA A 215 5.83 -28.22 -4.06
N SER A 216 6.12 -26.96 -3.76
CA SER A 216 5.39 -26.18 -2.76
C SER A 216 4.11 -25.53 -3.31
N CYS A 217 3.97 -25.51 -4.64
CA CYS A 217 2.84 -24.91 -5.34
C CYS A 217 1.91 -26.00 -5.86
N PRO A 218 0.72 -26.22 -5.26
CA PRO A 218 -0.25 -27.13 -5.84
C PRO A 218 -0.70 -26.63 -7.20
N GLY A 219 -0.73 -27.53 -8.18
CA GLY A 219 -1.21 -27.25 -9.51
C GLY A 219 -2.68 -26.86 -9.54
N LYS A 220 -3.05 -26.15 -10.60
CA LYS A 220 -4.39 -25.66 -10.88
C LYS A 220 -4.84 -26.02 -12.30
N ALA A 221 -6.10 -25.75 -12.60
CA ALA A 221 -6.58 -25.86 -13.98
C ALA A 221 -5.77 -24.91 -14.90
N ALA A 222 -5.60 -25.27 -16.17
CA ALA A 222 -5.01 -24.33 -17.13
C ALA A 222 -5.91 -23.10 -17.29
N ILE A 223 -7.21 -23.35 -17.51
CA ILE A 223 -8.22 -22.32 -17.67
C ILE A 223 -9.40 -22.64 -16.75
N ALA A 224 -9.82 -21.68 -15.94
CA ALA A 224 -11.05 -21.76 -15.16
C ALA A 224 -12.02 -20.64 -15.54
N THR A 225 -13.31 -20.94 -15.53
CA THR A 225 -14.37 -20.02 -15.97
C THR A 225 -15.57 -20.08 -15.01
N GLU A 226 -16.15 -18.93 -14.68
CA GLU A 226 -17.38 -18.84 -13.88
C GLU A 226 -18.61 -19.38 -14.64
N SER A 227 -18.54 -19.40 -15.96
CA SER A 227 -19.63 -19.90 -16.80
C SER A 227 -19.99 -21.34 -16.40
N SER A 228 -21.29 -21.56 -16.17
CA SER A 228 -21.83 -22.82 -15.65
C SER A 228 -22.29 -23.81 -16.73
N GLY A 229 -22.31 -23.36 -17.98
CA GLY A 229 -22.60 -24.16 -19.16
C GLY A 229 -21.37 -24.92 -19.67
N PRO A 230 -21.57 -25.82 -20.63
CA PRO A 230 -20.48 -26.64 -21.18
C PRO A 230 -19.45 -25.81 -21.93
N VAL A 231 -18.21 -26.30 -21.94
CA VAL A 231 -17.18 -25.85 -22.88
C VAL A 231 -17.56 -26.34 -24.29
N THR A 232 -17.75 -25.41 -25.22
CA THR A 232 -18.12 -25.68 -26.60
C THR A 232 -17.00 -25.25 -27.54
N GLU A 233 -16.47 -26.19 -28.30
CA GLU A 233 -15.51 -25.90 -29.35
C GLU A 233 -16.22 -25.47 -30.63
N VAL A 234 -15.71 -24.40 -31.23
CA VAL A 234 -16.24 -23.84 -32.46
C VAL A 234 -15.13 -23.64 -33.49
N SER A 235 -15.47 -23.78 -34.77
CA SER A 235 -14.54 -23.54 -35.87
C SER A 235 -14.30 -22.05 -36.17
N ASN A 236 -15.14 -21.18 -35.60
CA ASN A 236 -15.12 -19.73 -35.72
C ASN A 236 -15.89 -19.16 -34.52
N MET A 237 -15.40 -18.11 -33.85
CA MET A 237 -16.09 -17.52 -32.69
C MET A 237 -17.52 -17.05 -32.96
N ASN A 238 -17.84 -16.69 -34.21
CA ASN A 238 -19.21 -16.34 -34.63
C ASN A 238 -20.20 -17.51 -34.52
N ASN A 239 -19.72 -18.75 -34.39
CA ASN A 239 -20.53 -19.94 -34.18
C ASN A 239 -20.74 -20.25 -32.69
N CYS A 240 -20.20 -19.43 -31.79
CA CYS A 240 -20.45 -19.55 -30.36
C CYS A 240 -21.95 -19.36 -30.07
N SER A 241 -22.52 -20.33 -29.35
CA SER A 241 -23.90 -20.22 -28.86
C SER A 241 -24.02 -19.01 -27.94
N THR A 242 -24.98 -18.13 -28.20
CA THR A 242 -25.31 -17.00 -27.31
C THR A 242 -26.06 -17.44 -26.05
N ALA A 243 -26.11 -18.74 -25.74
CA ALA A 243 -26.70 -19.22 -24.50
C ALA A 243 -25.92 -18.65 -23.32
N ALA A 244 -26.64 -18.01 -22.39
CA ALA A 244 -26.14 -17.11 -21.34
C ALA A 244 -25.16 -17.72 -20.32
N THR A 245 -24.75 -18.98 -20.49
CA THR A 245 -23.85 -19.69 -19.57
C THR A 245 -22.73 -20.45 -20.26
N ASN A 246 -22.56 -20.40 -21.57
CA ASN A 246 -21.57 -21.22 -22.26
C ASN A 246 -20.17 -20.60 -22.26
N THR A 247 -19.16 -21.49 -22.20
CA THR A 247 -17.77 -21.13 -22.54
C THR A 247 -17.49 -21.60 -23.96
N CYS A 248 -17.04 -20.69 -24.83
CA CYS A 248 -16.75 -20.98 -26.23
C CYS A 248 -15.26 -20.90 -26.51
N ILE A 249 -14.77 -21.87 -27.28
CA ILE A 249 -13.36 -21.96 -27.63
C ILE A 249 -13.24 -22.09 -29.14
N GLU A 250 -12.58 -21.15 -29.79
CA GLU A 250 -12.28 -21.27 -31.21
C GLU A 250 -11.03 -22.12 -31.42
N VAL A 251 -11.18 -23.21 -32.18
CA VAL A 251 -10.08 -24.07 -32.62
C VAL A 251 -9.95 -23.96 -34.15
N PRO A 252 -9.07 -23.08 -34.66
CA PRO A 252 -8.99 -22.78 -36.08
C PRO A 252 -8.65 -24.02 -36.92
N GLY A 253 -9.55 -24.35 -37.85
CA GLY A 253 -9.41 -25.48 -38.77
C GLY A 253 -10.18 -26.74 -38.37
N GLY A 254 -10.93 -26.74 -37.27
CA GLY A 254 -11.82 -27.85 -36.88
C GLY A 254 -11.10 -29.15 -36.54
N ASN A 255 -9.79 -29.10 -36.29
CA ASN A 255 -9.02 -30.24 -35.82
C ASN A 255 -9.00 -30.22 -34.29
N ALA A 256 -9.86 -31.03 -33.68
CA ALA A 256 -10.06 -31.11 -32.22
C ALA A 256 -8.75 -31.40 -31.43
N ASN A 257 -7.71 -31.92 -32.09
CA ASN A 257 -6.45 -32.26 -31.43
C ASN A 257 -5.34 -31.20 -31.63
N LYS A 258 -5.63 -30.14 -32.40
CA LYS A 258 -4.67 -29.05 -32.61
C LYS A 258 -4.60 -28.26 -31.30
N ASN A 259 -3.44 -28.33 -30.64
CA ASN A 259 -3.12 -27.63 -29.38
C ASN A 259 -3.56 -28.35 -28.08
N ASP A 260 -3.83 -29.66 -28.11
CA ASP A 260 -4.20 -30.43 -26.90
C ASP A 260 -3.15 -30.36 -25.78
N GLY A 261 -1.88 -30.19 -26.15
CA GLY A 261 -0.75 -30.04 -25.20
C GLY A 261 -0.43 -28.59 -24.82
N ASN A 262 -1.27 -27.62 -25.19
CA ASN A 262 -0.98 -26.21 -24.94
C ASN A 262 -1.84 -25.60 -23.82
N TYR A 263 -2.81 -26.34 -23.27
CA TYR A 263 -3.64 -25.92 -22.14
C TYR A 263 -3.65 -27.02 -21.11
N VAL A 264 -2.59 -27.11 -20.32
CA VAL A 264 -2.33 -28.29 -19.49
C VAL A 264 -2.35 -27.93 -18.02
N GLY A 265 -3.02 -28.74 -17.22
CA GLY A 265 -3.12 -28.55 -15.77
C GLY A 265 -3.14 -29.89 -15.04
N VAL A 266 -3.75 -29.92 -13.85
CA VAL A 266 -3.60 -31.02 -12.87
C VAL A 266 -4.04 -32.39 -13.40
N ASN A 267 -4.92 -32.44 -14.41
CA ASN A 267 -5.66 -33.65 -14.75
C ASN A 267 -5.22 -34.43 -16.01
N SER A 268 -4.21 -34.02 -16.80
CA SER A 268 -3.52 -34.84 -17.83
C SER A 268 -2.85 -33.98 -18.92
N ASN A 269 -2.10 -34.65 -19.79
CA ASN A 269 -1.59 -34.22 -21.11
C ASN A 269 -2.69 -33.84 -22.14
N THR A 270 -3.92 -33.56 -21.67
CA THR A 270 -5.06 -33.14 -22.48
C THR A 270 -5.55 -31.78 -21.99
N ARG A 271 -6.45 -31.16 -22.73
CA ARG A 271 -6.94 -29.81 -22.43
C ARG A 271 -7.63 -29.75 -21.07
N ASP A 272 -7.12 -28.93 -20.16
CA ASP A 272 -7.64 -28.80 -18.80
C ASP A 272 -8.48 -27.54 -18.62
N PHE A 273 -9.78 -27.74 -18.40
CA PHE A 273 -10.77 -26.68 -18.21
C PHE A 273 -11.60 -26.95 -16.96
N GLU A 274 -11.79 -25.91 -16.15
CA GLU A 274 -12.73 -25.92 -15.03
C GLU A 274 -13.86 -24.93 -15.29
N THR A 275 -15.11 -25.40 -15.33
CA THR A 275 -16.32 -24.57 -15.44
C THR A 275 -17.03 -24.48 -14.10
N SER A 276 -17.89 -23.47 -13.90
CA SER A 276 -18.58 -23.23 -12.63
C SER A 276 -17.62 -23.05 -11.44
N GLN A 277 -16.41 -22.55 -11.68
CA GLN A 277 -15.50 -22.23 -10.57
C GLN A 277 -16.13 -21.15 -9.69
N THR A 278 -15.97 -21.27 -8.38
CA THR A 278 -16.48 -20.29 -7.40
C THR A 278 -15.36 -19.74 -6.50
N THR A 279 -14.11 -20.03 -6.83
CA THR A 279 -12.95 -19.61 -6.03
C THR A 279 -12.60 -18.15 -6.27
N PHE A 280 -12.87 -17.63 -7.46
CA PHE A 280 -12.64 -16.23 -7.80
C PHE A 280 -13.74 -15.72 -8.75
N SER A 281 -14.77 -15.11 -8.19
CA SER A 281 -15.97 -14.66 -8.91
C SER A 281 -15.88 -13.21 -9.43
N SER A 282 -16.90 -12.78 -10.17
CA SER A 282 -17.03 -11.38 -10.58
C SER A 282 -17.13 -10.40 -9.41
N ALA A 283 -17.65 -10.86 -8.27
CA ALA A 283 -17.67 -10.09 -7.04
C ALA A 283 -16.25 -9.93 -6.49
N ASP A 284 -15.51 -11.04 -6.37
CA ASP A 284 -14.12 -11.05 -5.88
C ASP A 284 -13.20 -10.21 -6.78
N SER A 285 -13.38 -10.30 -8.10
CA SER A 285 -12.68 -9.45 -9.08
C SER A 285 -12.96 -7.97 -8.86
N THR A 286 -14.22 -7.61 -8.63
CA THR A 286 -14.64 -6.22 -8.42
C THR A 286 -14.10 -5.67 -7.11
N GLU A 287 -14.19 -6.47 -6.05
CA GLU A 287 -13.66 -6.12 -4.73
C GLU A 287 -12.14 -5.92 -4.81
N LEU A 288 -11.41 -6.87 -5.39
CA LEU A 288 -9.97 -6.77 -5.60
C LEU A 288 -9.59 -5.51 -6.40
N HIS A 289 -10.32 -5.22 -7.48
CA HIS A 289 -10.10 -4.01 -8.26
C HIS A 289 -10.32 -2.76 -7.42
N GLN A 290 -11.50 -2.64 -6.77
CA GLN A 290 -11.84 -1.49 -5.94
C GLN A 290 -10.80 -1.26 -4.86
N MET A 291 -10.33 -2.32 -4.21
CA MET A 291 -9.29 -2.22 -3.19
C MET A 291 -7.96 -1.70 -3.75
N LEU A 292 -7.53 -2.22 -4.90
CA LEU A 292 -6.27 -1.81 -5.52
C LEU A 292 -6.32 -0.38 -6.08
N THR A 293 -7.52 0.08 -6.44
CA THR A 293 -7.74 1.38 -7.10
C THR A 293 -8.50 2.37 -6.24
N ALA A 294 -8.74 2.06 -4.95
CA ALA A 294 -9.41 2.95 -4.01
C ALA A 294 -8.53 4.19 -3.80
N ASP A 295 -9.15 5.35 -3.96
CA ASP A 295 -8.54 6.64 -3.68
C ASP A 295 -8.33 6.75 -2.17
N GLY A 296 -7.08 6.77 -1.71
CA GLY A 296 -6.77 6.93 -0.30
C GLY A 296 -6.45 8.38 0.10
N ASP A 297 -6.27 9.27 -0.88
CA ASP A 297 -5.98 10.69 -0.69
C ASP A 297 -6.94 11.59 -1.49
N ASN A 298 -6.97 12.90 -1.20
CA ASN A 298 -7.87 13.85 -1.89
C ASN A 298 -7.43 14.20 -3.33
N ASP A 299 -6.46 13.48 -3.91
CA ASP A 299 -5.83 13.80 -5.19
C ASP A 299 -6.22 12.88 -6.35
N GLY A 300 -7.01 11.83 -6.10
CA GLY A 300 -7.50 10.91 -7.13
C GLY A 300 -6.51 9.82 -7.51
N THR A 301 -5.41 9.62 -6.77
CA THR A 301 -4.44 8.55 -6.99
C THR A 301 -4.62 7.43 -5.96
N PRO A 302 -4.68 6.14 -6.39
CA PRO A 302 -4.83 5.06 -5.42
C PRO A 302 -3.57 4.85 -4.59
N ASP A 303 -3.71 4.72 -3.26
CA ASP A 303 -2.61 4.63 -2.29
C ASP A 303 -1.63 3.48 -2.55
N LEU A 304 -2.13 2.37 -3.11
CA LEU A 304 -1.34 1.16 -3.37
C LEU A 304 -0.64 1.18 -4.73
N VAL A 305 -0.97 2.13 -5.61
CA VAL A 305 -0.49 2.16 -7.00
C VAL A 305 0.84 2.88 -7.09
N THR A 306 1.88 2.14 -7.51
CA THR A 306 3.21 2.72 -7.74
C THR A 306 3.30 3.47 -9.06
N ASN A 307 2.69 2.91 -10.12
CA ASN A 307 2.70 3.50 -11.46
C ASN A 307 1.26 3.70 -11.93
N TYR A 308 0.76 4.93 -11.84
CA TYR A 308 -0.61 5.29 -12.22
C TYR A 308 -0.65 5.99 -13.57
N TYR A 309 -1.41 5.43 -14.53
CA TYR A 309 -1.59 6.00 -15.85
C TYR A 309 -3.08 6.15 -16.20
N THR A 310 -3.45 7.33 -16.69
CA THR A 310 -4.84 7.62 -17.06
C THR A 310 -5.05 7.49 -18.57
N GLY A 311 -6.20 6.94 -18.96
CA GLY A 311 -6.58 6.73 -20.36
C GLY A 311 -5.73 5.67 -21.07
N ASN A 312 -5.84 5.64 -22.40
CA ASN A 312 -5.17 4.63 -23.21
C ASN A 312 -3.65 4.84 -23.26
N GLN A 313 -2.90 3.76 -23.08
CA GLN A 313 -1.45 3.75 -22.98
C GLN A 313 -0.79 2.80 -24.00
N HIS A 314 0.45 3.13 -24.35
CA HIS A 314 1.30 2.28 -25.17
C HIS A 314 2.70 2.21 -24.58
N PHE A 315 3.11 1.04 -24.08
CA PHE A 315 4.45 0.81 -23.55
C PHE A 315 5.29 0.09 -24.61
N SER A 316 6.43 0.67 -24.97
CA SER A 316 7.33 0.14 -26.03
C SER A 316 8.63 -0.42 -25.46
N GLY A 317 8.51 -1.14 -24.36
CA GLY A 317 9.59 -1.72 -23.56
C GLY A 317 9.79 -1.01 -22.23
N GLY A 318 10.59 -1.61 -21.35
CA GLY A 318 10.87 -1.09 -20.02
C GLY A 318 10.80 -2.15 -18.92
N THR A 319 11.02 -1.72 -17.69
CA THR A 319 10.93 -2.56 -16.48
C THR A 319 9.95 -1.93 -15.50
N TYR A 320 8.89 -2.67 -15.16
CA TYR A 320 7.81 -2.22 -14.28
C TYR A 320 7.76 -3.13 -13.05
N GLY A 321 8.49 -2.74 -12.02
CA GLY A 321 8.81 -3.61 -10.89
C GLY A 321 9.90 -4.65 -11.20
N THR A 322 10.44 -5.22 -10.14
CA THR A 322 11.44 -6.31 -10.19
C THR A 322 11.11 -7.33 -9.10
N ASP A 323 11.64 -8.55 -9.17
CA ASP A 323 11.35 -9.56 -8.13
C ASP A 323 11.80 -9.12 -6.73
N ALA A 324 12.82 -8.25 -6.64
CA ALA A 324 13.28 -7.66 -5.38
C ALA A 324 12.46 -6.45 -4.91
N ASN A 325 11.73 -5.81 -5.82
CA ASN A 325 10.89 -4.64 -5.55
C ASN A 325 9.69 -4.66 -6.51
N PRO A 326 8.68 -5.51 -6.24
CA PRO A 326 7.49 -5.62 -7.07
C PRO A 326 6.66 -4.33 -6.94
N GLN A 327 5.90 -4.00 -7.99
CA GLN A 327 5.14 -2.75 -8.06
C GLN A 327 3.70 -3.01 -8.50
N VAL A 328 2.77 -2.13 -8.09
CA VAL A 328 1.44 -2.06 -8.71
C VAL A 328 1.49 -1.04 -9.85
N THR A 329 1.16 -1.50 -11.05
CA THR A 329 0.98 -0.67 -12.24
C THR A 329 -0.49 -0.67 -12.62
N TYR A 330 -1.10 0.50 -12.68
CA TYR A 330 -2.52 0.65 -12.99
C TYR A 330 -2.73 1.59 -14.19
N VAL A 331 -3.48 1.10 -15.17
CA VAL A 331 -3.88 1.84 -16.36
C VAL A 331 -5.41 1.91 -16.42
N THR A 332 -5.96 3.13 -16.45
CA THR A 332 -7.43 3.32 -16.42
C THR A 332 -8.12 3.13 -17.78
N GLY A 333 -7.36 2.87 -18.86
CA GLY A 333 -7.87 2.62 -20.21
C GLY A 333 -7.17 1.44 -20.88
N ASP A 334 -7.21 1.40 -22.22
CA ASP A 334 -6.54 0.33 -22.98
C ASP A 334 -5.02 0.38 -22.81
N LEU A 335 -4.36 -0.78 -22.77
CA LEU A 335 -2.91 -0.89 -22.66
C LEU A 335 -2.32 -1.74 -23.80
N ASP A 336 -1.54 -1.11 -24.66
CA ASP A 336 -0.74 -1.80 -25.68
C ASP A 336 0.70 -1.98 -25.19
N LEU A 337 1.10 -3.22 -24.87
CA LEU A 337 2.48 -3.59 -24.60
C LEU A 337 3.18 -4.00 -25.91
N SER A 338 4.38 -3.47 -26.14
CA SER A 338 5.23 -3.80 -27.30
C SER A 338 6.71 -3.72 -26.94
N GLY A 339 7.60 -4.14 -27.85
CA GLY A 339 9.04 -4.12 -27.61
C GLY A 339 9.48 -5.23 -26.66
N ASN A 340 10.48 -4.96 -25.80
CA ASN A 340 10.94 -5.91 -24.78
C ASN A 340 10.61 -5.34 -23.40
N LEU A 341 9.69 -5.99 -22.69
CA LEU A 341 9.18 -5.53 -21.40
C LEU A 341 9.38 -6.61 -20.33
N THR A 342 9.79 -6.18 -19.15
CA THR A 342 9.79 -7.00 -17.94
C THR A 342 8.96 -6.34 -16.86
N GLY A 343 8.35 -7.10 -15.97
CA GLY A 343 7.74 -6.54 -14.78
C GLY A 343 7.48 -7.58 -13.71
N SER A 344 7.34 -7.11 -12.47
CA SER A 344 7.02 -7.95 -11.31
C SER A 344 6.05 -7.22 -10.39
N GLY A 345 5.06 -7.94 -9.86
CA GLY A 345 4.01 -7.39 -8.99
C GLY A 345 2.63 -7.49 -9.63
N ILE A 346 1.89 -6.38 -9.65
CA ILE A 346 0.48 -6.36 -10.09
C ILE A 346 0.32 -5.41 -11.26
N LEU A 347 -0.31 -5.89 -12.33
CA LEU A 347 -0.74 -5.06 -13.45
C LEU A 347 -2.26 -5.03 -13.52
N ILE A 348 -2.84 -3.84 -13.50
CA ILE A 348 -4.29 -3.62 -13.58
C ILE A 348 -4.57 -2.79 -14.84
N VAL A 349 -5.51 -3.25 -15.66
CA VAL A 349 -5.92 -2.58 -16.89
C VAL A 349 -7.44 -2.50 -16.94
N ASP A 350 -8.00 -1.29 -16.85
CA ASP A 350 -9.45 -1.03 -16.92
C ASP A 350 -9.94 -0.86 -18.37
N GLY A 351 -9.35 -1.63 -19.26
CA GLY A 351 -9.59 -1.63 -20.69
C GLY A 351 -9.02 -2.89 -21.30
N ASN A 352 -8.69 -2.82 -22.57
CA ASN A 352 -8.16 -3.95 -23.31
C ASN A 352 -6.64 -4.01 -23.13
N LEU A 353 -6.10 -5.17 -22.76
CA LEU A 353 -4.65 -5.38 -22.67
C LEU A 353 -4.14 -6.13 -23.90
N LYS A 354 -3.35 -5.47 -24.74
CA LYS A 354 -2.71 -6.12 -25.88
C LYS A 354 -1.23 -6.37 -25.61
N ILE A 355 -0.76 -7.58 -25.90
CA ILE A 355 0.65 -7.94 -25.72
C ILE A 355 1.32 -8.26 -27.07
N ALA A 356 2.12 -7.33 -27.57
CA ALA A 356 3.01 -7.54 -28.71
C ALA A 356 4.47 -7.52 -28.26
N GLY A 357 5.40 -8.03 -29.07
CA GLY A 357 6.82 -8.08 -28.70
C GLY A 357 7.14 -9.15 -27.67
N THR A 358 8.16 -8.95 -26.82
CA THR A 358 8.60 -9.87 -25.76
C THR A 358 8.26 -9.33 -24.39
N THR A 359 7.22 -9.86 -23.74
CA THR A 359 6.80 -9.43 -22.39
C THR A 359 7.00 -10.56 -21.38
N ASN A 360 7.77 -10.31 -20.33
CA ASN A 360 7.89 -11.23 -19.19
C ASN A 360 7.33 -10.57 -17.94
N TRP A 361 6.32 -11.18 -17.33
CA TRP A 361 5.68 -10.67 -16.12
C TRP A 361 5.69 -11.72 -15.00
N ASN A 362 6.23 -11.37 -13.84
CA ASN A 362 6.22 -12.20 -12.64
C ASN A 362 5.19 -11.64 -11.65
N GLY A 363 3.98 -12.19 -11.63
CA GLY A 363 2.92 -11.73 -10.74
C GLY A 363 1.52 -11.86 -11.29
N VAL A 364 0.62 -11.02 -10.78
CA VAL A 364 -0.81 -11.06 -11.12
C VAL A 364 -1.12 -9.98 -12.16
N ILE A 365 -1.89 -10.34 -13.17
CA ILE A 365 -2.43 -9.38 -14.15
C ILE A 365 -3.96 -9.43 -14.09
N LEU A 366 -4.58 -8.28 -13.89
CA LEU A 366 -6.03 -8.08 -13.87
C LEU A 366 -6.44 -7.22 -15.08
N VAL A 367 -7.28 -7.76 -15.96
CA VAL A 367 -7.75 -7.07 -17.16
C VAL A 367 -9.26 -6.97 -17.12
N GLY A 368 -9.81 -5.76 -17.24
CA GLY A 368 -11.26 -5.52 -17.27
C GLY A 368 -11.99 -5.92 -15.99
N ALA A 369 -11.25 -6.06 -14.88
CA ALA A 369 -11.69 -6.65 -13.62
C ALA A 369 -12.62 -5.74 -12.77
N CYS A 370 -13.48 -4.90 -13.36
CA CYS A 370 -14.34 -3.98 -12.61
C CYS A 370 -15.75 -3.78 -13.19
N THR A 371 -16.74 -3.52 -12.32
CA THR A 371 -18.17 -3.41 -12.67
C THR A 371 -18.57 -2.08 -13.31
N THR A 372 -17.81 -1.00 -13.07
CA THR A 372 -18.08 0.35 -13.58
C THR A 372 -17.21 0.73 -14.78
N CYS A 373 -16.23 -0.11 -15.11
CA CYS A 373 -15.33 0.07 -16.24
C CYS A 373 -16.17 0.08 -17.52
N SER A 374 -16.01 1.11 -18.34
CA SER A 374 -16.61 1.17 -19.68
C SER A 374 -15.85 0.26 -20.65
N SER A 375 -15.65 -1.00 -20.30
CA SER A 375 -15.08 -1.99 -21.19
C SER A 375 -16.22 -2.79 -21.84
N THR A 376 -16.39 -2.56 -23.14
CA THR A 376 -16.79 -3.68 -24.00
C THR A 376 -15.69 -4.73 -23.83
N ALA A 377 -16.05 -6.00 -23.64
CA ALA A 377 -15.09 -7.09 -23.62
C ALA A 377 -14.26 -7.04 -24.90
N THR A 378 -13.03 -6.56 -24.81
CA THR A 378 -12.07 -6.63 -25.90
C THR A 378 -10.80 -7.16 -25.26
N ASP A 379 -10.54 -8.43 -25.51
CA ASP A 379 -9.50 -8.75 -26.47
C ASP A 379 -8.12 -8.54 -25.85
N THR A 380 -7.75 -9.47 -24.97
CA THR A 380 -6.34 -9.73 -24.72
C THR A 380 -5.73 -10.46 -25.92
N THR A 381 -5.73 -9.81 -27.09
CA THR A 381 -4.94 -10.25 -28.24
C THR A 381 -3.47 -10.01 -27.95
N GLY A 382 -2.64 -10.94 -28.38
CA GLY A 382 -1.23 -10.63 -28.44
C GLY A 382 -0.38 -11.60 -29.24
N VAL A 383 -0.16 -11.31 -30.52
CA VAL A 383 0.81 -11.97 -31.44
C VAL A 383 2.29 -11.83 -31.00
N GLY A 384 2.55 -11.58 -29.72
CA GLY A 384 3.87 -11.49 -29.12
C GLY A 384 4.46 -12.83 -28.70
N SER A 385 5.66 -12.77 -28.15
CA SER A 385 6.33 -13.82 -27.39
C SER A 385 6.48 -13.42 -25.93
N GLY A 386 6.59 -14.35 -25.00
CA GLY A 386 6.80 -13.98 -23.59
C GLY A 386 6.13 -14.91 -22.60
N ASN A 387 6.30 -14.61 -21.32
CA ASN A 387 5.83 -15.44 -20.22
C ASN A 387 5.11 -14.59 -19.16
N ILE A 388 3.96 -15.04 -18.69
CA ILE A 388 3.39 -14.60 -17.41
C ILE A 388 3.62 -15.73 -16.42
N ASN A 389 4.40 -15.49 -15.36
CA ASN A 389 4.56 -16.41 -14.24
C ASN A 389 3.74 -15.87 -13.07
N GLY A 390 2.58 -16.46 -12.80
CA GLY A 390 1.67 -16.03 -11.75
C GLY A 390 0.23 -16.38 -12.09
N ALA A 391 -0.65 -15.39 -12.20
CA ALA A 391 -2.04 -15.60 -12.62
C ALA A 391 -2.52 -14.46 -13.53
N LEU A 392 -3.25 -14.79 -14.59
CA LEU A 392 -3.95 -13.83 -15.44
C LEU A 392 -5.46 -13.95 -15.20
N VAL A 393 -6.08 -12.84 -14.80
CA VAL A 393 -7.54 -12.73 -14.65
C VAL A 393 -8.07 -11.80 -15.73
N VAL A 394 -9.04 -12.30 -16.49
CA VAL A 394 -9.78 -11.53 -17.49
C VAL A 394 -11.24 -11.43 -17.02
N GLY A 395 -11.62 -10.24 -16.56
CA GLY A 395 -12.94 -9.92 -16.07
C GLY A 395 -13.80 -9.19 -17.11
N ASN A 396 -15.08 -9.56 -17.17
CA ASN A 396 -16.11 -8.77 -17.82
C ASN A 396 -17.49 -9.12 -17.26
N GLY A 397 -18.29 -8.10 -16.92
CA GLY A 397 -19.65 -8.29 -16.40
C GLY A 397 -20.64 -8.96 -17.37
N THR A 398 -20.27 -9.12 -18.65
CA THR A 398 -21.11 -9.77 -19.68
C THR A 398 -20.43 -11.00 -20.29
N GLN A 399 -19.25 -10.85 -20.89
CA GLN A 399 -18.52 -11.94 -21.51
C GLN A 399 -17.01 -11.71 -21.39
N ALA A 400 -16.30 -12.56 -20.65
CA ALA A 400 -14.85 -12.50 -20.61
C ALA A 400 -14.28 -12.99 -21.96
N GLN A 401 -13.33 -12.26 -22.56
CA GLN A 401 -12.73 -12.62 -23.84
C GLN A 401 -11.21 -12.63 -23.77
N ALA A 402 -10.61 -13.77 -24.14
CA ALA A 402 -9.17 -13.94 -24.27
C ALA A 402 -8.81 -14.37 -25.70
N ASP A 403 -7.77 -13.78 -26.29
CA ASP A 403 -7.30 -14.15 -27.62
C ASP A 403 -5.80 -14.48 -27.62
N ILE A 404 -5.53 -15.75 -27.39
CA ILE A 404 -4.18 -16.26 -27.21
C ILE A 404 -3.60 -16.57 -28.58
N ARG A 405 -2.65 -15.73 -29.01
CA ARG A 405 -1.96 -15.87 -30.30
C ARG A 405 -0.44 -15.90 -30.13
N GLY A 406 0.26 -16.32 -31.18
CA GLY A 406 1.73 -16.25 -31.22
C GLY A 406 2.44 -17.35 -30.41
N ASN A 407 3.50 -16.97 -29.69
CA ASN A 407 4.37 -17.86 -28.91
C ASN A 407 4.49 -17.33 -27.46
N PHE A 408 3.36 -17.34 -26.76
CA PHE A 408 3.22 -16.78 -25.42
C PHE A 408 2.85 -17.86 -24.41
N ALA A 409 3.40 -17.80 -23.20
CA ALA A 409 3.13 -18.74 -22.12
C ALA A 409 2.46 -18.04 -20.92
N ILE A 410 1.44 -18.66 -20.36
CA ILE A 410 0.81 -18.28 -19.09
C ILE A 410 1.02 -19.44 -18.12
N ASN A 411 1.88 -19.24 -17.14
CA ASN A 411 2.34 -20.25 -16.19
C ASN A 411 1.77 -19.93 -14.81
N TYR A 412 0.98 -20.85 -14.26
CA TYR A 412 0.52 -20.74 -12.89
C TYR A 412 1.71 -20.84 -11.93
N SER A 413 2.01 -19.76 -11.21
CA SER A 413 3.16 -19.68 -10.31
C SER A 413 2.80 -19.12 -8.95
N CYS A 414 2.91 -19.93 -7.91
CA CYS A 414 2.73 -19.47 -6.53
C CYS A 414 3.82 -18.46 -6.14
N GLU A 415 5.06 -18.61 -6.63
CA GLU A 415 6.12 -17.64 -6.41
C GLU A 415 5.79 -16.28 -7.03
N GLY A 416 5.28 -16.27 -8.28
CA GLY A 416 4.77 -15.06 -8.92
C GLY A 416 3.62 -14.41 -8.13
N ILE A 417 2.63 -15.19 -7.70
CA ILE A 417 1.51 -14.68 -6.87
C ILE A 417 2.02 -14.14 -5.52
N ASN A 418 3.01 -14.79 -4.90
CA ASN A 418 3.63 -14.31 -3.67
C ASN A 418 4.41 -13.00 -3.88
N LEU A 419 5.00 -12.77 -5.05
CA LEU A 419 5.59 -11.46 -5.40
C LEU A 419 4.52 -10.37 -5.51
N ALA A 420 3.34 -10.68 -6.06
CA ALA A 420 2.22 -9.75 -6.02
C ALA A 420 1.79 -9.43 -4.57
N ASN A 421 1.79 -10.44 -3.68
CA ASN A 421 1.50 -10.25 -2.26
C ASN A 421 2.49 -9.33 -1.54
N ALA A 422 3.75 -9.33 -1.96
CA ALA A 422 4.76 -8.46 -1.37
C ALA A 422 4.46 -6.96 -1.56
N VAL A 423 3.65 -6.59 -2.56
CA VAL A 423 3.25 -5.18 -2.77
C VAL A 423 2.28 -4.67 -1.69
N PHE A 424 1.52 -5.57 -1.05
CA PHE A 424 0.57 -5.21 0.00
C PHE A 424 1.16 -5.22 1.41
N ASN A 425 2.26 -5.94 1.63
CA ASN A 425 2.72 -6.29 2.96
C ASN A 425 3.41 -5.15 3.75
N ASP A 426 3.53 -3.94 3.19
CA ASP A 426 4.29 -2.84 3.80
C ASP A 426 3.62 -1.44 3.76
N ASN A 427 2.36 -1.31 3.29
CA ASN A 427 1.72 0.00 3.19
C ASN A 427 0.93 0.36 4.46
N VAL A 428 1.49 1.28 5.24
CA VAL A 428 0.86 1.91 6.41
C VAL A 428 0.82 3.40 6.17
N SER A 429 -0.38 3.99 6.14
CA SER A 429 -0.54 5.45 6.11
C SER A 429 -0.98 5.95 7.49
N VAL A 430 -0.25 6.92 8.05
CA VAL A 430 -0.66 7.57 9.31
C VAL A 430 -1.73 8.59 8.98
N VAL A 431 -2.95 8.39 9.48
CA VAL A 431 -4.11 9.23 9.17
C VAL A 431 -4.09 10.51 10.00
N ASP A 432 -3.80 10.38 11.30
CA ASP A 432 -3.87 11.53 12.22
C ASP A 432 -3.15 11.24 13.54
N TRP A 433 -2.66 12.29 14.20
CA TRP A 433 -2.16 12.24 15.57
C TRP A 433 -2.79 13.36 16.39
N PHE A 434 -3.30 13.02 17.58
CA PHE A 434 -3.90 14.03 18.46
C PHE A 434 -3.57 13.78 19.92
N GLU A 435 -3.59 14.86 20.69
CA GLU A 435 -3.41 14.84 22.14
C GLU A 435 -4.78 14.66 22.79
N THR A 436 -5.00 13.52 23.46
CA THR A 436 -6.14 13.36 24.36
C THR A 436 -5.71 13.72 25.77
N GLY A 437 -6.13 14.90 26.24
CA GLY A 437 -6.04 15.29 27.64
C GLY A 437 -4.96 16.32 27.96
N ALA A 438 -5.40 17.48 28.44
CA ALA A 438 -4.75 18.28 29.47
C ALA A 438 -5.72 18.45 30.63
#